data_AF-A0A9X3CKN2-F1
#
_entry.id   AF-A0A9X3CKN2-F1
#
_cell.length_a   1.000
_cell.length_b   1.000
_cell.length_c   1.000
_cell.angle_alpha   90.00
_cell.angle_beta   90.00
_cell.angle_gamma   90.00
#
_symmetry.space_group_name_H-M   'P 1'
#
loop_
_entity.id
_entity.type
_entity.pdbx_description
1 polymer ?
#
loop_
_entity_poly.entity_id
_entity_poly.type
_entity_poly.pdbx_seq_one_letter_code
_entity_poly.pdbx_strand_id
1 'polypeptide(L)' 'MRQFLTESQLEALLSLYSERDFPSNTREAVRLRIIHGHTYELAEFITGVSRRNIYNGVKKLQVAHDTIMETYGRDGGVKQ' A
#
# COMPACT_ATOMS: atom_id res chain seq x y z
N MET A 1 5.84 -5.00 -10.87
CA MET A 1 6.26 -4.13 -9.75
C MET A 1 6.83 -5.03 -8.69
N ARG A 2 7.96 -4.68 -8.09
CA ARG A 2 8.50 -5.45 -6.97
C ARG A 2 7.60 -5.22 -5.75
N GLN A 3 7.14 -6.28 -5.12
CA GLN A 3 6.42 -6.20 -3.85
C GLN A 3 7.34 -5.55 -2.81
N PHE A 4 6.88 -4.46 -2.19
CA PHE A 4 7.64 -3.70 -1.19
C PHE A 4 7.00 -3.77 0.20
N LEU A 5 5.78 -4.31 0.30
CA LEU A 5 5.09 -4.58 1.56
C LEU A 5 4.67 -6.05 1.60
N THR A 6 4.84 -6.68 2.75
CA THR A 6 4.10 -7.89 3.11
C THR A 6 2.63 -7.55 3.37
N GLU A 7 1.76 -8.56 3.38
CA GLU A 7 0.33 -8.37 3.68
C GLU A 7 0.12 -7.73 5.06
N SER A 8 0.82 -8.21 6.09
CA SER A 8 0.73 -7.64 7.44
C SER A 8 1.19 -6.18 7.50
N GLN A 9 2.24 -5.82 6.76
CA GLN A 9 2.70 -4.42 6.69
C GLN A 9 1.69 -3.54 5.95
N LEU A 10 1.04 -4.04 4.90
CA LEU A 10 -0.02 -3.33 4.20
C LEU A 10 -1.21 -3.07 5.13
N GLU A 11 -1.71 -4.09 5.82
CA GLU A 11 -2.85 -3.94 6.74
C GLU A 11 -2.53 -2.97 7.88
N ALA A 12 -1.32 -3.03 8.44
CA ALA A 12 -0.87 -2.09 9.46
C ALA A 12 -0.90 -0.65 8.93
N LEU A 13 -0.36 -0.38 7.73
CA LEU A 13 -0.41 0.95 7.14
C LEU A 13 -1.84 1.41 6.84
N LEU A 14 -2.69 0.53 6.32
CA LEU A 14 -4.09 0.84 6.03
C LEU A 14 -4.90 1.15 7.31
N SER A 15 -4.54 0.55 8.45
CA SER A 15 -5.19 0.86 9.74
C SER A 15 -4.93 2.27 10.24
N LEU A 16 -3.86 2.94 9.76
CA LEU A 16 -3.55 4.32 10.11
C LEU A 16 -4.41 5.35 9.36
N TYR A 17 -5.08 4.94 8.29
CA TYR A 17 -5.92 5.81 7.48
C TYR A 17 -7.40 5.58 7.78
N SER A 18 -8.15 6.68 7.85
CA SER A 18 -9.61 6.61 7.95
C SER A 18 -10.24 6.07 6.65
N GLU A 19 -11.49 5.62 6.73
CA GLU A 19 -12.26 5.21 5.53
C GLU A 19 -12.45 6.36 4.53
N ARG A 20 -12.52 7.60 5.02
CA ARG A 20 -12.59 8.79 4.15
C ARG A 20 -11.29 9.01 3.39
N ASP A 21 -10.15 8.82 4.06
CA ASP A 21 -8.83 9.08 3.47
C ASP A 21 -8.34 7.91 2.61
N PHE A 22 -8.88 6.71 2.85
CA PHE A 22 -8.60 5.49 2.12
C PHE A 22 -9.85 4.59 2.08
N PRO A 23 -10.76 4.82 1.11
CA PRO A 23 -12.00 4.05 1.00
C PRO A 23 -11.76 2.58 0.72
N SER A 24 -12.67 1.72 1.17
CA SER A 24 -12.67 0.26 1.00
C SER A 24 -12.34 -0.20 -0.42
N ASN A 25 -12.98 0.36 -1.45
CA ASN A 25 -12.68 0.00 -2.84
C ASN A 25 -11.22 0.32 -3.22
N THR A 26 -10.69 1.45 -2.72
CA THR A 26 -9.28 1.82 -2.92
C THR A 26 -8.36 0.89 -2.15
N ARG A 27 -8.72 0.47 -0.91
CA ARG A 27 -7.96 -0.53 -0.11
C ARG A 27 -7.82 -1.83 -0.88
N GLU A 28 -8.91 -2.31 -1.44
CA GLU A 28 -8.90 -3.53 -2.25
C GLU A 28 -8.06 -3.36 -3.51
N ALA A 29 -8.21 -2.24 -4.22
CA ALA A 29 -7.45 -1.98 -5.43
C ALA A 29 -5.93 -1.93 -5.20
N VAL A 30 -5.48 -1.34 -4.08
CA VAL A 30 -4.06 -1.34 -3.73
C VAL A 30 -3.57 -2.69 -3.24
N ARG A 31 -4.41 -3.49 -2.56
CA ARG A 31 -4.08 -4.87 -2.17
C ARG A 31 -3.82 -5.75 -3.40
N LEU A 32 -4.71 -5.68 -4.38
CA LEU A 32 -4.54 -6.31 -5.70
C LEU A 32 -3.23 -5.90 -6.37
N ARG A 33 -2.84 -4.62 -6.22
CA ARG A 33 -1.62 -4.11 -6.84
C ARG A 33 -0.34 -4.54 -6.11
N ILE A 34 -0.32 -4.42 -4.78
CA ILE A 34 0.89 -4.57 -3.95
C ILE A 34 1.15 -6.04 -3.60
N ILE A 35 0.10 -6.79 -3.24
CA ILE A 35 0.22 -8.19 -2.78
C ILE A 35 0.10 -9.16 -3.96
N HIS A 36 -0.92 -8.98 -4.81
CA HIS A 36 -1.19 -9.91 -5.90
C HIS A 36 -0.46 -9.57 -7.21
N GLY A 37 0.23 -8.41 -7.27
CA GLY A 37 1.04 -8.01 -8.41
C GLY A 37 0.24 -7.62 -9.67
N HIS A 38 -1.08 -7.45 -9.56
CA HIS A 38 -1.94 -7.09 -10.69
C HIS A 38 -1.51 -5.77 -11.36
N THR A 39 -1.83 -5.62 -12.64
CA THR A 39 -1.68 -4.34 -13.34
C THR A 39 -2.69 -3.32 -12.81
N TYR A 40 -2.45 -2.04 -13.06
CA TYR A 40 -3.40 -1.00 -12.68
C TYR A 40 -4.72 -1.14 -13.45
N GLU A 41 -4.64 -1.55 -14.71
CA GLU A 41 -5.79 -1.81 -15.59
C GLU A 41 -6.67 -2.94 -15.02
N LEU A 42 -6.07 -4.04 -14.56
CA LEU A 42 -6.83 -5.15 -14.00
C LEU A 42 -7.46 -4.78 -12.65
N ALA A 43 -6.73 -4.06 -11.80
CA ALA A 43 -7.27 -3.59 -10.52
C ALA A 43 -8.40 -2.57 -10.72
N GLU A 44 -8.30 -1.67 -11.71
CA GLU A 44 -9.38 -0.75 -12.11
C GLU A 44 -10.60 -1.53 -12.60
N PHE A 45 -10.42 -2.53 -13.45
CA PHE A 45 -11.50 -3.37 -13.94
C PHE A 45 -12.24 -4.11 -12.80
N ILE A 46 -11.52 -4.64 -11.82
CA ILE A 46 -12.11 -5.40 -10.70
C ILE A 46 -12.83 -4.48 -9.69
N THR A 47 -12.26 -3.32 -9.39
CA THR A 47 -12.71 -2.49 -8.25
C THR A 47 -13.48 -1.24 -8.65
N GLY A 48 -13.45 -0.86 -9.93
CA GLY A 48 -13.97 0.41 -10.43
C GLY A 48 -13.17 1.64 -10.00
N VAL A 49 -12.05 1.46 -9.27
CA VAL A 49 -11.20 2.57 -8.86
C VAL A 49 -10.29 2.99 -10.00
N SER A 50 -10.31 4.27 -10.35
CA SER A 50 -9.49 4.77 -11.47
C SER A 50 -8.01 4.46 -11.28
N ARG A 51 -7.30 4.15 -12.37
CA ARG A 51 -5.83 3.89 -12.32
C ARG A 51 -5.05 4.99 -11.59
N ARG A 52 -5.47 6.25 -11.75
CA ARG A 52 -4.88 7.41 -11.07
C ARG A 52 -5.03 7.30 -9.54
N ASN A 53 -6.20 6.93 -9.06
CA ASN A 53 -6.45 6.77 -7.63
C ASN A 53 -5.70 5.57 -7.05
N ILE A 54 -5.62 4.46 -7.78
CA ILE A 54 -4.80 3.29 -7.37
C ILE A 54 -3.33 3.70 -7.27
N TYR A 55 -2.80 4.35 -8.32
CA TYR A 55 -1.41 4.84 -8.33
C TYR A 55 -1.12 5.77 -7.15
N ASN A 56 -2.00 6.75 -6.90
CA ASN A 56 -1.85 7.67 -5.77
C ASN A 56 -1.89 6.95 -4.42
N GLY A 57 -2.78 5.96 -4.27
CA GLY A 57 -2.85 5.12 -3.06
C GLY A 57 -1.56 4.32 -2.83
N VAL A 58 -1.05 3.66 -3.87
CA VAL A 58 0.22 2.93 -3.81
C VAL A 58 1.38 3.85 -3.47
N LYS A 59 1.47 5.03 -4.11
CA LYS A 59 2.52 6.01 -3.84
C LYS A 59 2.45 6.53 -2.40
N LYS A 60 1.25 6.79 -1.88
CA LYS A 60 1.03 7.22 -0.50
C LYS A 60 1.54 6.18 0.50
N LEU A 61 1.25 4.90 0.25
CA LEU A 61 1.72 3.79 1.08
C LEU A 61 3.23 3.57 0.98
N GLN A 62 3.82 3.71 -0.21
CA GLN A 62 5.28 3.63 -0.40
C GLN A 62 5.99 4.71 0.42
N VAL A 63 5.54 5.97 0.31
CA VAL A 63 6.15 7.07 1.08
C VAL A 63 6.01 6.83 2.58
N ALA A 64 4.83 6.40 3.05
CA ALA A 64 4.63 6.08 4.47
C ALA A 64 5.58 4.97 4.96
N HIS A 65 5.73 3.91 4.17
CA HIS A 65 6.66 2.82 4.46
C HIS A 65 8.11 3.31 4.52
N ASP A 66 8.55 4.07 3.51
CA ASP A 66 9.91 4.58 3.42
C ASP A 66 10.23 5.50 4.61
N THR A 67 9.31 6.38 4.99
CA THR A 67 9.46 7.25 6.17
C THR A 67 9.57 6.45 7.47
N ILE A 68 8.79 5.38 7.64
CA ILE A 68 8.88 4.50 8.82
C ILE A 68 10.22 3.79 8.85
N MET A 69 10.68 3.26 7.72
CA MET A 69 11.96 2.55 7.64
C MET A 69 13.15 3.51 7.86
N GLU A 70 13.06 4.75 7.40
CA GLU A 70 14.08 5.77 7.66
C GLU A 70 14.14 6.18 9.13
N THR A 71 12.99 6.35 9.77
CA THR A 71 12.88 6.86 11.15
C THR A 71 13.10 5.78 12.19
N TYR A 72 12.47 4.61 12.00
CA TYR A 72 12.45 3.52 12.99
C TYR A 72 13.28 2.30 12.55
N GLY A 73 13.55 2.14 11.24
CA GLY A 73 14.32 1.01 10.72
C GLY A 73 15.83 1.11 10.98
N ARG A 74 16.36 2.30 11.28
CA ARG A 74 17.78 2.47 11.65
C ARG A 74 18.12 2.00 13.06
N ASP A 75 17.20 2.15 14.01
CA ASP A 75 17.44 1.83 15.43
C ASP A 75 16.90 0.43 15.85
N GLY A 76 16.03 -0.19 15.03
CA GLY A 76 15.44 -1.50 15.29
C GLY A 76 16.29 -2.71 14.88
N GLY A 77 17.50 -2.49 14.34
CA GLY A 77 18.43 -3.54 13.93
C GLY A 77 19.14 -4.18 15.11
N VAL A 78 18.43 -4.91 15.96
CA VAL A 78 19.06 -5.95 16.78
C VAL A 78 19.64 -6.96 15.80
N LYS A 79 20.97 -6.94 15.65
CA LYS A 79 21.74 -8.01 15.01
C LYS A 79 21.30 -9.33 15.64
N GLN A 80 20.66 -10.18 14.85
CA GLN A 80 20.60 -11.62 15.10
C GLN A 80 21.65 -12.29 14.22
#